data_AF-A0A0J9XZY2-F1
#
_entry.id   AF-A0A0J9XZY2-F1
#
_cell.length_a   1.000
_cell.length_b   1.000
_cell.length_c   1.000
_cell.angle_alpha   90.00
_cell.angle_beta   90.00
_cell.angle_gamma   90.00
#
_symmetry.space_group_name_H-M   'P 1'
#
loop_
_entity.id
_entity.type
_entity.pdbx_description
1 polymer ?
#
loop_
_entity_poly.entity_id
_entity_poly.type
_entity_poly.pdbx_seq_one_letter_code
_entity_poly.pdbx_strand_id
1 'polypeptide(L)'
;MKGNKKNFKVFDYKLQQDDYGGNIKLNDHDDILNARSARVNLDNTKQNDSNISKLDKGLSEKLVNDRGLLSEFDRKDEEIVQEERCLIIKLLDVLNNLDDLVNIESKDLLEVEIAHAIDIVDQSKK
;
A
#
# COMPACT_ATOMS: atom_id res chain seq x y z
N MET A 1 -28.30 15.80 24.57
CA MET A 1 -28.42 15.85 23.09
C MET A 1 -27.42 14.85 22.53
N LYS A 2 -27.86 13.85 21.76
CA LYS A 2 -26.96 12.85 21.14
C LYS A 2 -26.32 13.49 19.92
N GLY A 3 -25.06 13.90 20.03
CA GLY A 3 -24.29 14.38 18.87
C GLY A 3 -24.18 13.26 17.84
N ASN A 4 -24.74 13.49 16.66
CA ASN A 4 -24.64 12.56 15.54
C ASN A 4 -23.15 12.42 15.18
N LYS A 5 -22.59 11.21 15.37
CA LYS A 5 -21.25 10.84 14.93
C LYS A 5 -21.17 11.06 13.41
N LYS A 6 -20.70 12.24 12.98
CA LYS A 6 -20.42 12.52 11.57
C LYS A 6 -19.14 11.74 11.24
N ASN A 7 -19.33 10.54 10.70
CA ASN A 7 -18.24 9.79 10.10
C ASN A 7 -17.69 10.66 8.96
N PHE A 8 -16.41 10.95 9.01
CA PHE A 8 -15.68 11.59 7.95
C PHE A 8 -15.77 10.70 6.69
N LYS A 9 -16.77 10.94 5.84
CA LYS A 9 -17.00 10.13 4.63
C LYS A 9 -16.00 10.39 3.50
N VAL A 10 -15.17 11.42 3.64
CA VAL A 10 -14.32 11.88 2.54
C VAL A 10 -13.16 10.92 2.27
N PHE A 11 -12.82 10.08 3.26
CA PHE A 11 -11.91 8.97 3.10
C PHE A 11 -12.69 7.75 3.62
N ASP A 12 -12.59 6.56 3.02
CA ASP A 12 -13.32 5.35 3.48
C ASP A 12 -12.95 4.87 4.91
N TYR A 13 -12.33 5.75 5.70
CA TYR A 13 -11.83 5.57 7.04
C TYR A 13 -12.80 6.18 8.05
N LYS A 14 -13.00 5.49 9.17
CA LYS A 14 -13.90 5.92 10.22
C LYS A 14 -13.22 6.94 11.13
N LEU A 15 -13.23 8.21 10.74
CA LEU A 15 -12.73 9.30 11.59
C LEU A 15 -13.90 10.05 12.23
N GLN A 16 -13.75 10.35 13.52
CA GLN A 16 -14.69 11.17 14.27
C GLN A 16 -14.39 12.65 14.06
N GLN A 17 -15.44 13.45 13.94
CA GLN A 17 -15.33 14.90 13.90
C GLN A 17 -15.89 15.52 15.18
N ASP A 18 -15.34 16.67 15.57
CA ASP A 18 -15.97 17.52 16.56
C ASP A 18 -17.29 18.14 16.03
N ASP A 19 -18.14 18.55 16.97
CA ASP A 19 -19.37 19.27 16.63
C ASP A 19 -19.07 20.73 16.20
N TYR A 20 -17.89 21.24 16.52
CA TYR A 20 -17.49 22.65 16.41
C TYR A 20 -16.43 22.85 15.32
N GLY A 21 -16.86 22.84 14.06
CA GLY A 21 -15.99 23.09 12.90
C GLY A 21 -15.63 21.84 12.10
N GLY A 22 -15.95 20.66 12.63
CA GLY A 22 -15.70 19.38 12.00
C GLY A 22 -14.21 19.04 11.95
N ASN A 23 -13.45 19.42 12.97
CA ASN A 23 -12.05 19.00 13.10
C ASN A 23 -12.01 17.52 13.46
N ILE A 24 -10.97 16.83 13.00
CA ILE A 24 -10.80 15.40 13.28
C ILE A 24 -10.40 15.22 14.74
N LYS A 25 -11.11 14.34 15.45
CA LYS A 25 -10.78 13.90 16.80
C LYS A 25 -10.05 12.58 16.75
N LEU A 26 -8.85 12.55 17.34
CA LEU A 26 -8.01 11.35 17.47
C LEU A 26 -7.93 10.94 18.94
N ASN A 27 -8.93 10.19 19.40
CA ASN A 27 -9.07 9.87 20.83
C ASN A 27 -8.30 8.62 21.22
N ASP A 28 -8.32 7.61 20.35
CA ASP A 28 -7.68 6.32 20.56
C ASP A 28 -6.63 6.01 19.48
N HIS A 29 -5.95 4.88 19.64
CA HIS A 29 -4.91 4.46 18.71
C HIS A 29 -5.47 4.13 17.32
N ASP A 30 -6.69 3.59 17.24
CA ASP A 30 -7.33 3.24 15.98
C ASP A 30 -7.70 4.47 15.16
N ASP A 31 -8.17 5.55 15.80
CA ASP A 31 -8.42 6.84 15.16
C ASP A 31 -7.13 7.35 14.49
N ILE A 32 -5.98 7.24 15.18
CA ILE A 32 -4.68 7.70 14.67
C ILE A 32 -4.22 6.85 13.49
N LEU A 33 -4.33 5.52 13.60
CA LEU A 33 -4.01 4.60 12.50
C LEU A 33 -4.88 4.86 11.27
N ASN A 34 -6.18 5.06 11.45
CA ASN A 34 -7.11 5.37 10.38
C ASN A 34 -6.81 6.73 9.75
N ALA A 35 -6.47 7.75 10.55
CA ALA A 35 -6.15 9.08 10.08
C ALA A 35 -4.86 9.05 9.24
N ARG A 36 -3.87 8.29 9.70
CA ARG A 36 -2.63 8.10 8.96
C ARG A 36 -2.85 7.33 7.66
N SER A 37 -3.60 6.23 7.71
CA SER A 37 -3.91 5.42 6.53
C SER A 37 -4.65 6.24 5.48
N ALA A 38 -5.57 7.11 5.93
CA ALA A 38 -6.19 8.09 5.05
C ALA A 38 -5.15 9.04 4.43
N ARG A 39 -4.20 9.56 5.23
CA ARG A 39 -3.16 10.48 4.74
C ARG A 39 -2.20 9.87 3.73
N VAL A 40 -1.77 8.62 3.94
CA VAL A 40 -0.86 7.88 3.04
C VAL A 40 -1.55 7.56 1.72
N ASN A 41 -2.81 7.11 1.77
CA ASN A 41 -3.59 6.79 0.57
C ASN A 41 -4.13 8.03 -0.16
N LEU A 42 -4.00 9.21 0.42
CA LEU A 42 -4.37 10.47 -0.23
C LEU A 42 -3.27 10.89 -1.18
N ASP A 43 -3.61 10.88 -2.46
CA ASP A 43 -2.79 11.45 -3.51
C ASP A 43 -2.43 12.91 -3.16
N ASN A 44 -1.12 13.19 -3.08
CA ASN A 44 -0.58 14.50 -2.70
C ASN A 44 -1.04 15.63 -3.64
N THR A 45 -1.59 15.30 -4.81
CA THR A 45 -2.19 16.26 -5.74
C THR A 45 -3.40 17.03 -5.18
N LYS A 46 -4.04 16.55 -4.09
CA LYS A 46 -5.22 17.18 -3.49
C LYS A 46 -4.92 18.07 -2.28
N GLN A 47 -3.68 18.52 -2.07
CA GLN A 47 -3.22 19.25 -0.88
C GLN A 47 -4.09 20.46 -0.46
N ASN A 48 -4.82 21.07 -1.39
CA ASN A 48 -5.73 22.20 -1.14
C ASN A 48 -7.13 21.80 -0.63
N ASP A 49 -7.41 20.51 -0.41
CA ASP A 49 -8.68 20.09 0.17
C ASP A 49 -8.72 20.42 1.68
N SER A 50 -9.74 21.18 2.08
CA SER A 50 -10.02 21.53 3.49
C SER A 50 -10.04 20.32 4.43
N ASN A 51 -10.41 19.15 3.91
CA ASN A 51 -10.46 17.89 4.64
C ASN A 51 -9.06 17.37 4.97
N ILE A 52 -8.09 17.56 4.07
CA ILE A 52 -6.68 17.21 4.29
C ILE A 52 -6.09 18.16 5.34
N SER A 53 -6.36 19.47 5.23
CA SER A 53 -5.88 20.44 6.23
C SER A 53 -6.36 20.10 7.65
N LYS A 54 -7.62 19.64 7.79
CA LYS A 54 -8.16 19.18 9.08
C LYS A 54 -7.51 17.88 9.56
N LEU A 55 -7.19 16.97 8.66
CA LEU A 55 -6.50 15.72 8.96
C LEU A 55 -5.07 15.97 9.44
N ASP A 56 -4.32 16.78 8.69
CA ASP A 56 -2.96 17.18 9.00
C ASP A 56 -2.90 17.91 10.34
N LYS A 57 -3.87 18.79 10.61
CA LYS A 57 -3.97 19.48 11.91
C LYS A 57 -4.20 18.49 13.05
N GLY A 58 -5.18 17.59 12.93
CA GLY A 58 -5.48 16.61 13.97
C GLY A 58 -4.30 15.67 14.26
N LEU A 59 -3.63 15.19 13.20
CA LEU A 59 -2.41 14.39 13.33
C LEU A 59 -1.27 15.19 13.98
N SER A 60 -1.03 16.43 13.55
CA SER A 60 0.02 17.28 14.11
C SER A 60 -0.19 17.54 15.60
N GLU A 61 -1.41 17.86 16.02
CA GLU A 61 -1.74 18.08 17.44
C GLU A 61 -1.51 16.80 18.27
N LYS A 62 -1.76 15.61 17.72
CA LYS A 62 -1.57 14.36 18.45
C LYS A 62 -0.10 13.92 18.49
N LEU A 63 0.60 13.99 17.36
CA LEU A 63 1.99 13.54 17.21
C LEU A 63 2.99 14.45 17.91
N VAL A 64 2.75 15.76 17.94
CA VAL A 64 3.62 16.70 18.69
C VAL A 64 3.65 16.35 20.18
N ASN A 65 2.54 15.84 20.71
CA ASN A 65 2.41 15.44 22.10
C ASN A 65 2.95 14.03 22.40
N ASP A 66 3.22 13.20 21.38
CA ASP A 66 3.62 11.81 21.53
C ASP A 66 4.71 11.41 20.52
N ARG A 67 5.97 11.67 20.90
CA ARG A 67 7.14 11.28 20.09
C ARG A 67 7.26 9.76 19.92
N GLY A 68 6.72 8.97 20.85
CA GLY A 68 6.75 7.51 20.76
C GLY A 68 5.92 7.02 19.58
N LEU A 69 4.69 7.53 19.47
CA LEU A 69 3.82 7.26 18.32
C LEU A 69 4.49 7.66 17.00
N LEU A 70 5.10 8.85 16.93
CA LEU A 70 5.79 9.29 15.71
C LEU A 70 6.88 8.30 15.27
N SER A 71 7.69 7.79 16.21
CA SER A 71 8.74 6.82 15.89
C SER A 71 8.22 5.45 15.47
N GLU A 72 7.14 4.96 16.11
CA GLU A 72 6.48 3.71 15.70
C GLU A 72 5.94 3.84 14.28
N PHE A 73 5.44 5.03 13.99
CA PHE A 73 4.92 5.38 12.70
C PHE A 73 5.99 5.43 11.63
N ASP A 74 7.08 6.17 11.82
CA ASP A 74 8.18 6.23 10.86
C ASP A 74 8.71 4.83 10.51
N ARG A 75 8.86 3.97 11.54
CA ARG A 75 9.27 2.58 11.35
C ARG A 75 8.29 1.77 10.50
N LYS A 76 6.98 1.92 10.73
CA LYS A 76 5.94 1.22 9.94
C LYS A 76 5.89 1.70 8.49
N ASP A 77 6.10 2.99 8.24
CA ASP A 77 6.13 3.52 6.86
C ASP A 77 7.36 3.01 6.12
N GLU A 78 8.52 2.97 6.78
CA GLU A 78 9.72 2.37 6.20
C GLU A 78 9.49 0.89 5.86
N GLU A 79 8.85 0.14 6.75
CA GLU A 79 8.51 -1.27 6.52
C GLU A 79 7.59 -1.45 5.29
N ILE A 80 6.51 -0.66 5.18
CA ILE A 80 5.59 -0.70 4.03
C ILE A 80 6.33 -0.33 2.73
N VAL A 81 7.10 0.74 2.73
CA VAL A 81 7.85 1.19 1.54
C VAL A 81 8.85 0.13 1.10
N GLN A 82 9.50 -0.58 2.03
CA GLN A 82 10.42 -1.67 1.70
C GLN A 82 9.67 -2.89 1.15
N GLU A 83 8.51 -3.25 1.71
CA GLU A 83 7.67 -4.33 1.20
C GLU A 83 7.17 -4.05 -0.22
N GLU A 84 6.60 -2.87 -0.46
CA GLU A 84 6.13 -2.46 -1.79
C GLU A 84 7.28 -2.42 -2.79
N ARG A 85 8.43 -1.85 -2.40
CA ARG A 85 9.63 -1.83 -3.24
C ARG A 85 10.12 -3.24 -3.58
N CYS A 86 10.08 -4.16 -2.62
CA CYS A 86 10.42 -5.57 -2.84
C CYS A 86 9.47 -6.24 -3.84
N LEU A 87 8.17 -5.97 -3.74
CA LEU A 87 7.18 -6.46 -4.72
C LEU A 87 7.43 -5.90 -6.12
N ILE A 88 7.74 -4.61 -6.24
CA ILE A 88 8.07 -3.98 -7.52
C ILE A 88 9.32 -4.60 -8.13
N ILE A 89 10.37 -4.85 -7.34
CA ILE A 89 11.60 -5.50 -7.81
C ILE A 89 11.28 -6.91 -8.33
N LYS A 90 10.51 -7.70 -7.57
CA LYS A 90 10.08 -9.04 -8.02
C LYS A 90 9.28 -9.00 -9.31
N LEU A 91 8.39 -8.02 -9.46
CA LEU A 91 7.62 -7.83 -10.69
C LEU A 91 8.54 -7.47 -11.87
N LEU A 92 9.49 -6.55 -11.66
CA LEU A 92 10.47 -6.18 -12.68
C LEU A 92 11.35 -7.38 -13.09
N ASP A 93 11.77 -8.20 -12.13
CA ASP A 93 12.54 -9.43 -12.41
C ASP A 93 11.72 -10.40 -13.28
N VAL A 94 10.43 -10.60 -12.98
CA VAL A 94 9.54 -11.43 -13.80
C VAL A 94 9.37 -10.83 -15.20
N LEU A 95 9.18 -9.52 -15.32
CA LEU A 95 9.03 -8.84 -16.60
C LEU A 95 10.30 -8.94 -17.46
N ASN A 96 11.47 -8.79 -16.86
CA ASN A 96 12.75 -8.94 -17.56
C ASN A 96 12.92 -10.36 -18.08
N ASN A 97 12.60 -11.38 -17.26
CA ASN A 97 12.67 -12.78 -17.70
C ASN A 97 11.66 -13.10 -18.82
N LEU A 98 10.51 -12.43 -18.84
CA LEU A 98 9.53 -12.57 -19.93
C LEU A 98 10.00 -11.88 -21.21
N ASP A 99 10.66 -10.73 -21.10
CA ASP A 99 11.25 -10.04 -22.25
C ASP A 99 12.35 -10.90 -22.90
N ASP A 100 13.16 -11.58 -22.08
CA ASP A 100 14.15 -12.55 -22.55
C ASP A 100 13.49 -13.70 -23.34
N LEU A 101 12.30 -14.17 -22.94
CA LEU A 101 11.57 -15.24 -23.63
C LEU A 101 11.08 -14.82 -25.03
N VAL A 102 10.71 -13.54 -25.21
CA VAL A 102 10.29 -13.00 -26.51
C VAL A 102 11.43 -13.01 -27.52
N ASN A 103 12.67 -12.92 -27.03
CA ASN A 103 13.88 -12.86 -27.85
C ASN A 103 14.48 -14.24 -28.18
N ILE A 104 13.92 -15.34 -27.66
CA ILE A 104 14.38 -16.69 -27.97
C ILE A 104 13.96 -17.07 -29.39
N GLU A 105 14.90 -17.56 -30.19
CA GLU A 105 14.58 -18.06 -31.54
C GLU A 105 13.62 -19.25 -31.44
N SER A 106 12.61 -19.30 -32.32
CA SER A 106 11.61 -20.38 -32.32
C SER A 106 12.22 -21.78 -32.43
N LYS A 107 13.42 -21.88 -33.01
CA LYS A 107 14.16 -23.14 -33.12
C LYS A 107 14.63 -23.66 -31.77
N ASP A 108 15.14 -22.78 -30.89
CA ASP A 108 15.60 -23.17 -29.56
C ASP A 108 14.42 -23.66 -28.70
N LEU A 109 13.26 -22.99 -28.80
CA LEU A 109 12.02 -23.45 -28.17
C LEU A 109 11.59 -24.84 -28.67
N LEU A 110 11.71 -25.09 -29.98
CA LEU A 110 11.39 -26.39 -30.58
C LEU A 110 12.36 -27.49 -30.11
N GLU A 111 13.65 -27.19 -29.96
CA GLU A 111 14.65 -28.14 -29.47
C GLU A 111 14.35 -28.56 -28.01
N VAL A 112 13.95 -27.63 -27.15
CA VAL A 112 13.52 -27.93 -25.76
C VAL A 112 12.29 -28.84 -25.76
N GLU A 113 11.28 -28.56 -26.60
CA GLU A 113 10.07 -29.37 -26.66
C GLU A 113 10.34 -30.80 -27.18
N ILE A 114 11.21 -30.94 -28.18
CA ILE A 114 11.63 -32.26 -28.69
C ILE A 114 12.36 -33.05 -27.59
N ALA A 115 13.27 -32.43 -26.85
CA ALA A 115 13.98 -33.09 -25.75
C ALA A 115 13.02 -33.56 -24.65
N HIS A 116 12.06 -32.72 -24.28
CA HIS A 116 11.07 -33.06 -23.26
C HIS A 116 10.13 -34.18 -23.71
N ALA A 117 9.70 -34.18 -24.98
CA ALA A 117 8.91 -35.27 -25.56
C ALA A 117 9.68 -36.60 -25.57
N ILE A 118 10.99 -36.57 -25.84
CA ILE A 118 11.86 -37.76 -25.76
C ILE A 118 11.91 -38.30 -24.32
N ASP A 119 12.11 -37.43 -23.34
CA ASP A 119 12.12 -37.81 -21.91
C ASP A 119 10.81 -38.47 -21.49
N ILE A 120 9.66 -37.94 -21.92
CA ILE A 120 8.34 -38.54 -21.65
C ILE A 120 8.25 -39.94 -22.27
N VAL A 121 8.69 -40.10 -23.52
CA VAL A 121 8.70 -41.40 -24.20
C VAL A 121 9.60 -42.40 -23.48
N ASP A 122 10.78 -41.99 -23.01
CA ASP A 122 11.70 -42.88 -22.30
C ASP A 122 11.22 -43.25 -20.90
N GLN A 123 10.52 -42.35 -20.21
CA GLN A 123 9.83 -42.67 -18.95
C GLN A 123 8.68 -43.66 -19.18
N SER A 124 7.96 -43.56 -20.30
CA SER A 124 6.85 -44.48 -20.62
C SER A 124 7.27 -45.92 -20.95
N LYS A 125 8.57 -46.15 -21.19
CA LYS A 125 9.15 -47.47 -21.47
C LYS A 125 9.69 -48.18 -20.23
N LYS A 126 9.80 -47.48 -19.08
CA LYS A 126 10.25 -48.05 -17.80
C LYS A 126 9.06 -48.56 -16.99
#